data_AF-A0A5D2JAP7-F1
#
_entry.id   AF-A0A5D2JAP7-F1
#
_cell.length_a   1.000
_cell.length_b   1.000
_cell.length_c   1.000
_cell.angle_alpha   90.00
_cell.angle_beta   90.00
_cell.angle_gamma   90.00
#
_symmetry.space_group_name_H-M   'P 1'
#
loop_
_entity.id
_entity.type
_entity.pdbx_description
1 polymer ?
#
loop_
_entity_poly.entity_id
_entity_poly.type
_entity_poly.pdbx_seq_one_letter_code
_entity_poly.pdbx_strand_id
1 'polypeptide(L)'
;MGKKSKTSRKGKKAWRANISTEDIHDFFEKSTKDALSGGSLTSAPTESLFFIDKSQDLSVKKKIEKKREKDETVPIWGDGGHHSGKARQVSKQSIIPAVEVEPPGCSYNPTFDSHQDSLAQAVAEEMQKAYKIELGPQPVPLTVMGEVVDEDDKYFIEADDGNDDQMDEENLSEDDKATEKRPLKTKRVTRVELNKRARRKEQQKKEAEAKKTQEFSKDIDNLPDILQEIAKEDEEKQKRHLRKAIAKQERLKACPPRLGKYKFQPAPPQVLLSEELTGSLRKLKGCATLARDRFKSLEKRGLIPPSAKSGRK
;
A
#
# COMPACT_ATOMS: atom_id res chain seq x y z
N MET A 1 23.20 85.48 -59.83
CA MET A 1 21.92 84.76 -59.97
C MET A 1 21.92 83.57 -59.01
N GLY A 2 21.60 83.74 -57.74
CA GLY A 2 20.23 83.59 -57.24
C GLY A 2 20.16 82.27 -56.46
N LYS A 3 20.56 82.27 -55.17
CA LYS A 3 20.53 81.08 -54.31
C LYS A 3 19.07 80.64 -54.16
N LYS A 4 18.70 79.51 -54.79
CA LYS A 4 17.38 78.90 -54.62
C LYS A 4 17.15 78.60 -53.13
N SER A 5 16.08 79.14 -52.58
CA SER A 5 15.68 78.94 -51.17
C SER A 5 15.53 77.44 -50.90
N LYS A 6 16.17 76.95 -49.83
CA LYS A 6 16.03 75.54 -49.41
C LYS A 6 14.55 75.28 -49.06
N THR A 7 13.83 74.64 -49.98
CA THR A 7 12.48 74.13 -49.75
C THR A 7 12.56 73.12 -48.61
N SER A 8 11.92 73.40 -47.48
CA SER A 8 11.73 72.56 -46.28
C SER A 8 12.76 71.44 -46.05
N ARG A 9 13.54 71.56 -44.96
CA ARG A 9 14.57 70.60 -44.52
C ARG A 9 14.09 69.16 -44.25
N LYS A 10 12.80 68.88 -44.35
CA LYS A 10 12.22 67.55 -44.08
C LYS A 10 11.79 66.88 -45.38
N GLY A 11 12.56 65.87 -45.81
CA GLY A 11 12.20 65.03 -46.95
C GLY A 11 10.95 64.18 -46.69
N LYS A 12 10.36 63.58 -47.74
CA LYS A 12 9.12 62.76 -47.66
C LYS A 12 9.17 61.68 -46.56
N LYS A 13 10.36 61.14 -46.26
CA LYS A 13 10.57 60.14 -45.21
C LYS A 13 10.34 60.70 -43.79
N ALA A 14 10.71 61.96 -43.56
CA ALA A 14 10.46 62.64 -42.28
C ALA A 14 8.99 63.02 -42.10
N TRP A 15 8.25 63.22 -43.19
CA TRP A 15 6.79 63.40 -43.14
C TRP A 15 6.06 62.10 -42.82
N ARG A 16 6.48 60.97 -43.40
CA ARG A 16 5.90 59.64 -43.09
C ARG A 16 6.07 59.24 -41.63
N ALA A 17 7.18 59.61 -40.99
CA ALA A 17 7.43 59.32 -39.58
C ALA A 17 6.58 60.17 -38.61
N ASN A 18 5.91 61.22 -39.10
CA ASN A 18 5.15 62.17 -38.27
C ASN A 18 3.63 62.10 -38.51
N ILE A 19 3.18 61.13 -39.31
CA ILE A 19 1.77 60.79 -39.51
C ILE A 19 1.52 59.57 -38.62
N SER A 20 0.69 59.73 -37.58
CA SER A 20 0.36 58.61 -36.71
C SER A 20 -0.42 57.55 -37.49
N THR A 21 0.08 56.32 -37.47
CA THR A 21 -0.60 55.13 -38.00
C THR A 21 -1.30 54.34 -36.91
N GLU A 22 -1.32 54.85 -35.68
CA GLU A 22 -1.87 54.18 -34.50
C GLU A 22 -3.37 53.94 -34.65
N ASP A 23 -4.13 54.93 -35.14
CA ASP A 23 -5.57 54.81 -35.36
C ASP A 23 -5.94 53.69 -36.36
N ILE A 24 -5.08 53.48 -37.36
CA ILE A 24 -5.27 52.43 -38.37
C ILE A 24 -4.98 51.06 -37.74
N HIS A 25 -3.91 50.95 -36.95
CA HIS A 25 -3.58 49.73 -36.23
C HIS A 25 -4.64 49.35 -35.20
N ASP A 26 -5.12 50.33 -34.43
CA ASP A 26 -6.20 50.18 -33.47
C ASP A 26 -7.49 49.68 -34.13
N PHE A 27 -7.81 50.21 -35.31
CA PHE A 27 -8.96 49.75 -36.08
C PHE A 27 -8.83 48.28 -36.49
N PHE A 28 -7.65 47.88 -37.01
CA PHE A 28 -7.40 46.48 -37.37
C PHE A 28 -7.39 45.54 -36.15
N GLU A 29 -6.85 45.97 -35.01
CA GLU A 29 -6.89 45.18 -33.79
C GLU A 29 -8.31 45.01 -33.26
N LYS A 30 -9.11 46.08 -33.25
CA LYS A 30 -10.51 46.04 -32.83
C LYS A 30 -11.33 45.18 -33.78
N SER A 31 -11.15 45.31 -35.10
CA SER A 31 -11.86 44.46 -36.07
C SER A 31 -11.48 42.99 -35.93
N THR A 32 -10.22 42.69 -35.63
CA THR A 32 -9.76 41.30 -35.43
C THR A 32 -10.34 40.71 -34.13
N LYS A 33 -10.39 41.50 -33.05
CA LYS A 33 -11.02 41.09 -31.79
C LYS A 33 -12.52 40.88 -31.95
N ASP A 34 -13.21 41.83 -32.59
CA ASP A 34 -14.65 41.74 -32.86
C ASP A 34 -14.99 40.52 -33.73
N ALA A 35 -14.16 40.19 -34.73
CA ALA A 35 -14.33 38.97 -35.52
C ALA A 35 -14.16 37.68 -34.69
N LEU A 36 -13.22 37.67 -33.74
CA LEU A 36 -13.00 36.53 -32.85
C LEU A 36 -14.08 36.38 -31.78
N SER A 37 -14.65 37.48 -31.29
CA SER A 37 -15.72 37.48 -30.28
C SER A 37 -17.13 37.34 -30.84
N GLY A 38 -17.28 37.16 -32.16
CA GLY A 38 -18.56 36.89 -32.82
C GLY A 38 -19.34 38.13 -33.28
N GLY A 39 -18.69 39.27 -33.43
CA GLY A 39 -19.27 40.53 -33.93
C GLY A 39 -18.96 41.74 -33.05
N SER A 40 -19.27 42.94 -33.56
CA SER A 40 -19.10 44.16 -32.78
C SER A 40 -20.23 44.32 -31.76
N LEU A 41 -19.85 44.62 -30.51
CA LEU A 41 -20.80 44.80 -29.41
C LEU A 41 -21.84 45.90 -29.68
N THR A 42 -21.49 46.86 -30.55
CA THR A 42 -22.36 47.99 -30.94
C THR A 42 -23.47 47.61 -31.92
N SER A 43 -23.33 46.52 -32.66
CA SER A 43 -24.36 46.04 -33.60
C SER A 43 -25.27 44.98 -32.99
N ALA A 44 -24.99 44.49 -31.78
CA ALA A 44 -25.81 43.51 -31.10
C ALA A 44 -27.08 44.16 -30.50
N PRO A 45 -28.26 43.52 -30.59
CA PRO A 45 -29.47 44.03 -29.96
C PRO A 45 -29.34 44.05 -28.43
N THR A 46 -29.85 45.10 -27.77
CA THR A 46 -29.67 45.35 -26.33
C THR A 46 -30.23 44.24 -25.44
N GLU A 47 -31.25 43.52 -25.91
CA GLU A 47 -31.86 42.40 -25.19
C GLU A 47 -30.95 41.17 -25.08
N SER A 48 -29.98 41.04 -25.99
CA SER A 48 -28.99 39.95 -25.98
C SER A 48 -27.74 40.28 -25.16
N LEU A 49 -27.60 41.51 -24.65
CA LEU A 49 -26.41 41.92 -23.89
C LEU A 49 -26.41 41.38 -22.45
N PHE A 50 -27.59 41.05 -21.90
CA PHE A 50 -27.72 40.61 -20.52
C PHE A 50 -28.61 39.37 -20.43
N PHE A 51 -28.04 38.29 -19.89
CA PHE A 51 -28.77 37.09 -19.55
C PHE A 51 -28.89 36.97 -18.03
N ILE A 52 -30.11 36.83 -17.53
CA ILE A 52 -30.36 36.54 -16.11
C ILE A 52 -30.23 35.03 -15.93
N ASP A 53 -29.10 34.61 -15.40
CA ASP A 53 -28.88 33.20 -15.07
C ASP A 53 -29.75 32.80 -13.87
N LYS A 54 -30.71 31.90 -14.13
CA LYS A 54 -31.61 31.33 -13.11
C LYS A 54 -31.09 29.98 -12.58
N SER A 55 -29.91 29.54 -13.03
CA SER A 55 -29.32 28.30 -12.54
C SER A 55 -28.92 28.46 -11.07
N GLN A 56 -29.32 27.50 -10.23
CA GLN A 56 -28.96 27.52 -8.82
C GLN A 56 -27.52 27.02 -8.68
N ASP A 57 -26.59 27.96 -8.56
CA ASP A 57 -25.20 27.63 -8.30
C ASP A 57 -25.04 27.02 -6.89
N LEU A 58 -25.05 25.68 -6.84
CA LEU A 58 -24.94 24.90 -5.60
C LEU A 58 -23.66 25.26 -4.83
N SER A 59 -22.61 25.66 -5.55
CA SER A 59 -21.33 26.14 -5.02
C SER A 59 -21.49 27.39 -4.14
N VAL A 60 -22.28 28.36 -4.62
CA VAL A 60 -22.50 29.64 -3.94
C VAL A 60 -23.46 29.45 -2.78
N LYS A 61 -24.52 28.65 -2.96
CA LYS A 61 -25.45 28.27 -1.88
C LYS A 61 -24.72 27.58 -0.72
N LYS A 62 -23.89 26.57 -1.01
CA LYS A 62 -23.03 25.91 0.01
C LYS A 62 -22.11 26.90 0.71
N LYS A 63 -21.60 27.91 0.01
CA LYS A 63 -20.72 28.94 0.58
C LYS A 63 -21.46 29.92 1.50
N ILE A 64 -22.72 30.21 1.20
CA ILE A 64 -23.61 31.06 2.02
C ILE A 64 -24.11 30.29 3.24
N GLU A 65 -24.55 29.05 3.08
CA GLU A 65 -24.97 28.18 4.19
C GLU A 65 -23.83 27.97 5.18
N LYS A 66 -22.62 27.66 4.69
CA LYS A 66 -21.41 27.56 5.51
C LYS A 66 -21.06 28.84 6.28
N LYS A 67 -21.48 30.01 5.80
CA LYS A 67 -21.30 31.27 6.54
C LYS A 67 -22.37 31.44 7.61
N ARG A 68 -23.64 31.12 7.32
CA ARG A 68 -24.73 31.20 8.30
C ARG A 68 -24.54 30.23 9.47
N GLU A 69 -24.08 29.01 9.18
CA GLU A 69 -23.74 28.00 10.19
C GLU A 69 -22.59 28.44 11.13
N LYS A 70 -21.82 29.47 10.72
CA LYS A 70 -20.68 30.00 11.47
C LYS A 70 -21.05 31.08 12.48
N ASP A 71 -22.20 31.73 12.31
CA ASP A 71 -22.64 32.88 13.11
C ASP A 71 -23.65 32.49 14.21
N GLU A 72 -24.15 31.25 14.23
CA GLU A 72 -24.97 30.73 15.32
C GLU A 72 -24.11 30.45 16.58
N THR A 73 -24.45 31.08 17.70
CA THR A 73 -23.76 30.92 18.99
C THR A 73 -24.10 29.56 19.62
N VAL A 74 -23.21 28.58 19.45
CA VAL A 74 -23.36 27.22 20.01
C VAL A 74 -22.80 27.16 21.45
N PRO A 75 -23.51 26.53 22.42
CA PRO A 75 -23.05 26.38 23.80
C PRO A 75 -21.78 25.52 23.92
N ILE A 76 -20.83 25.99 24.73
CA ILE A 76 -19.46 25.46 24.88
C ILE A 76 -19.37 24.01 25.44
N TRP A 77 -20.48 23.47 25.95
CA TRP A 77 -20.58 22.10 26.50
C TRP A 77 -21.75 21.29 25.89
N GLY A 78 -22.29 21.71 24.75
CA GLY A 78 -23.18 20.87 23.95
C GLY A 78 -22.38 19.83 23.16
N ASP A 79 -22.93 18.64 23.00
CA ASP A 79 -22.34 17.45 22.34
C ASP A 79 -22.17 17.61 20.80
N GLY A 80 -21.52 18.71 20.40
CA GLY A 80 -21.38 19.17 19.03
C GLY A 80 -20.32 20.26 18.97
N GLY A 81 -19.09 19.94 19.36
CA GLY A 81 -17.95 20.86 19.38
C GLY A 81 -17.48 21.26 17.97
N HIS A 82 -18.22 22.12 17.29
CA HIS A 82 -17.71 22.85 16.12
C HIS A 82 -17.11 24.18 16.57
N HIS A 83 -15.88 24.11 17.04
CA HIS A 83 -15.07 25.28 17.35
C HIS A 83 -14.72 25.97 16.01
N SER A 84 -15.16 27.20 15.80
CA SER A 84 -14.92 27.98 14.56
C SER A 84 -13.56 28.70 14.53
N GLY A 85 -12.72 28.50 15.56
CA GLY A 85 -11.27 28.65 15.44
C GLY A 85 -10.71 27.51 14.60
N LYS A 86 -9.57 27.69 13.93
CA LYS A 86 -8.86 26.58 13.26
C LYS A 86 -8.38 25.57 14.32
N ALA A 87 -9.29 24.76 14.89
CA ALA A 87 -8.96 23.68 15.77
C ALA A 87 -8.17 22.69 14.91
N ARG A 88 -6.86 22.67 15.12
CA ARG A 88 -5.94 21.74 14.46
C ARG A 88 -6.49 20.36 14.78
N GLN A 89 -7.05 19.65 13.77
CA GLN A 89 -7.51 18.28 13.98
C GLN A 89 -6.32 17.50 14.55
N VAL A 90 -6.42 17.13 15.82
CA VAL A 90 -5.40 16.30 16.46
C VAL A 90 -5.59 14.92 15.86
N SER A 91 -4.73 14.56 14.91
CA SER A 91 -4.70 13.20 14.40
C SER A 91 -4.43 12.25 15.57
N LYS A 92 -5.30 11.27 15.77
CA LYS A 92 -5.11 10.26 16.81
C LYS A 92 -3.84 9.50 16.49
N GLN A 93 -2.90 9.46 17.43
CA GLN A 93 -1.60 8.80 17.24
C GLN A 93 -1.69 7.27 17.13
N SER A 94 -2.79 6.66 17.61
CA SER A 94 -3.00 5.21 17.60
C SER A 94 -4.47 4.88 17.32
N ILE A 95 -4.71 3.70 16.72
CA ILE A 95 -6.04 3.18 16.38
C ILE A 95 -6.79 2.71 17.65
N ILE A 96 -6.03 2.20 18.63
CA ILE A 96 -6.52 1.65 19.89
C ILE A 96 -6.91 2.81 20.83
N PRO A 97 -8.05 2.73 21.53
CA PRO A 97 -8.47 3.77 22.48
C PRO A 97 -7.46 3.92 23.63
N ALA A 98 -7.39 5.13 24.19
CA ALA A 98 -6.44 5.43 25.28
C ALA A 98 -6.74 4.64 26.57
N VAL A 99 -8.02 4.38 26.82
CA VAL A 99 -8.50 3.59 27.96
C VAL A 99 -9.38 2.49 27.39
N GLU A 100 -9.01 1.25 27.69
CA GLU A 100 -9.82 0.09 27.35
C GLU A 100 -10.84 -0.13 28.47
N VAL A 101 -12.08 -0.41 28.07
CA VAL A 101 -13.14 -0.73 29.02
C VAL A 101 -13.04 -2.22 29.30
N GLU A 102 -12.83 -2.57 30.56
CA GLU A 102 -12.81 -3.96 31.00
C GLU A 102 -14.22 -4.59 30.92
N PRO A 103 -14.32 -5.92 30.76
CA PRO A 103 -15.61 -6.60 30.71
C PRO A 103 -16.37 -6.45 32.05
N PRO A 104 -17.72 -6.49 32.02
CA PRO A 104 -18.56 -6.25 33.20
C PRO A 104 -18.33 -7.29 34.33
N GLY A 105 -17.83 -8.48 33.99
CA GLY A 105 -17.49 -9.52 34.97
C GLY A 105 -16.27 -9.21 35.84
N CYS A 106 -15.43 -8.23 35.47
CA CYS A 106 -14.34 -7.73 36.31
C CYS A 106 -14.82 -6.73 37.38
N SER A 107 -16.10 -6.36 37.36
CA SER A 107 -16.64 -5.43 38.36
C SER A 107 -16.65 -6.04 39.76
N TYR A 108 -16.79 -5.17 40.75
CA TYR A 108 -16.83 -5.54 42.17
C TYR A 108 -18.00 -6.48 42.52
N ASN A 109 -19.15 -6.27 41.87
CA ASN A 109 -20.39 -7.02 42.09
C ASN A 109 -21.02 -7.37 40.74
N PRO A 110 -20.40 -8.29 39.97
CA PRO A 110 -20.86 -8.69 38.66
C PRO A 110 -22.07 -9.63 38.76
N THR A 111 -22.85 -9.71 37.68
CA THR A 111 -23.80 -10.81 37.47
C THR A 111 -23.05 -12.13 37.33
N PHE A 112 -23.68 -13.23 37.78
CA PHE A 112 -23.05 -14.55 37.78
C PHE A 112 -22.53 -14.94 36.39
N ASP A 113 -23.36 -14.79 35.35
CA ASP A 113 -22.98 -15.15 33.98
C ASP A 113 -21.77 -14.35 33.49
N SER A 114 -21.79 -13.02 33.68
CA SER A 114 -20.70 -12.14 33.24
C SER A 114 -19.40 -12.40 33.99
N HIS A 115 -19.49 -12.78 35.27
CA HIS A 115 -18.35 -13.20 36.08
C HIS A 115 -17.75 -14.50 35.56
N GLN A 116 -18.58 -15.50 35.28
CA GLN A 116 -18.13 -16.78 34.69
C GLN A 116 -17.49 -16.57 33.32
N ASP A 117 -18.04 -15.71 32.47
CA ASP A 117 -17.46 -15.40 31.17
C ASP A 117 -16.04 -14.80 31.29
N SER A 118 -15.87 -13.86 32.23
CA SER A 118 -14.57 -13.21 32.47
C SER A 118 -13.57 -14.17 33.11
N LEU A 119 -14.01 -15.02 34.04
CA LEU A 119 -13.21 -16.09 34.62
C LEU A 119 -12.79 -17.12 33.56
N ALA A 120 -13.71 -17.53 32.69
CA ALA A 120 -13.44 -18.47 31.61
C ALA A 120 -12.37 -17.92 30.66
N GLN A 121 -12.42 -16.63 30.34
CA GLN A 121 -11.36 -15.98 29.56
C GLN A 121 -10.00 -16.03 30.28
N ALA A 122 -9.96 -15.71 31.57
CA ALA A 122 -8.74 -15.75 32.36
C ALA A 122 -8.14 -17.16 32.44
N VAL A 123 -8.99 -18.17 32.67
CA VAL A 123 -8.60 -19.58 32.70
C VAL A 123 -8.07 -20.03 31.33
N ALA A 124 -8.72 -19.64 30.24
CA ALA A 124 -8.27 -19.97 28.89
C ALA A 124 -6.86 -19.42 28.60
N GLU A 125 -6.55 -18.19 29.03
CA GLU A 125 -5.22 -17.60 28.87
C GLU A 125 -4.14 -18.35 29.67
N GLU A 126 -4.45 -18.76 30.90
CA GLU A 126 -3.52 -19.55 31.72
C GLU A 126 -3.33 -20.97 31.17
N MET A 127 -4.40 -21.64 30.74
CA MET A 127 -4.33 -22.96 30.09
C MET A 127 -3.52 -22.89 28.80
N GLN A 128 -3.66 -21.84 27.99
CA GLN A 128 -2.82 -21.64 26.80
C GLN A 128 -1.33 -21.53 27.15
N LYS A 129 -0.98 -20.89 28.27
CA LYS A 129 0.41 -20.83 28.74
C LYS A 129 0.90 -22.22 29.17
N ALA A 130 0.07 -22.97 29.89
CA ALA A 130 0.38 -24.34 30.30
C ALA A 130 0.60 -25.27 29.09
N TYR A 131 -0.34 -25.29 28.15
CA TYR A 131 -0.22 -26.10 26.93
C TYR A 131 0.99 -25.74 26.09
N LYS A 132 1.37 -24.46 26.05
CA LYS A 132 2.57 -24.02 25.34
C LYS A 132 3.85 -24.56 25.97
N ILE A 133 3.86 -24.75 27.29
CA ILE A 133 4.99 -25.33 28.02
C ILE A 133 5.02 -26.84 27.81
N GLU A 134 3.86 -27.51 27.91
CA GLU A 134 3.75 -28.97 27.81
C GLU A 134 3.97 -29.51 26.39
N LEU A 135 3.35 -28.88 25.39
CA LEU A 135 3.49 -29.26 23.97
C LEU A 135 4.71 -28.60 23.32
N GLY A 136 5.35 -27.66 24.02
CA GLY A 136 6.55 -26.99 23.53
C GLY A 136 7.70 -27.98 23.33
N PRO A 137 8.59 -27.75 22.36
CA PRO A 137 9.82 -28.53 22.28
C PRO A 137 10.58 -28.40 23.60
N GLN A 138 11.02 -29.53 24.15
CA GLN A 138 11.86 -29.49 25.35
C GLN A 138 13.10 -28.64 25.07
N PRO A 139 13.51 -27.76 26.00
CA PRO A 139 14.70 -26.96 25.81
C PRO A 139 15.91 -27.89 25.63
N VAL A 140 16.77 -27.55 24.67
CA VAL A 140 18.02 -28.29 24.47
C VAL A 140 18.78 -28.30 25.79
N PRO A 141 19.12 -29.48 26.34
CA PRO A 141 19.84 -29.54 27.61
C PRO A 141 21.18 -28.80 27.48
N LEU A 142 21.51 -27.98 28.48
CA LEU A 142 22.77 -27.22 28.53
C LEU A 142 24.01 -28.12 28.53
N THR A 143 23.88 -29.32 29.09
CA THR A 143 24.91 -30.34 29.14
C THR A 143 24.33 -31.64 28.60
N VAL A 144 24.80 -32.03 27.41
CA VAL A 144 24.57 -33.38 26.89
C VAL A 144 25.64 -34.26 27.54
N MET A 145 25.24 -35.26 28.32
CA MET A 145 26.17 -36.26 28.86
C MET A 145 26.57 -37.18 27.69
N GLY A 146 27.62 -36.79 26.96
CA GLY A 146 28.13 -37.49 25.78
C GLY A 146 29.57 -37.10 25.49
N GLU A 147 30.26 -37.95 24.72
CA GLU A 147 31.67 -37.80 24.33
C GLU A 147 31.89 -36.48 23.57
N VAL A 148 33.04 -35.83 23.81
CA VAL A 148 33.39 -34.57 23.14
C VAL A 148 33.53 -34.86 21.66
N VAL A 149 32.61 -34.32 20.84
CA VAL A 149 32.71 -34.42 19.39
C VAL A 149 33.95 -33.65 18.93
N ASP A 150 34.93 -34.38 18.41
CA ASP A 150 36.18 -33.83 17.86
C ASP A 150 35.87 -32.83 16.73
N GLU A 151 36.75 -31.84 16.56
CA GLU A 151 36.52 -30.74 15.62
C GLU A 151 36.40 -31.20 14.15
N ASP A 152 36.96 -32.36 13.82
CA ASP A 152 36.94 -32.96 12.48
C ASP A 152 35.55 -33.47 12.06
N ASP A 153 34.73 -33.94 13.01
CA ASP A 153 33.37 -34.45 12.73
C ASP A 153 32.35 -33.32 12.51
N LYS A 154 32.67 -32.08 12.90
CA LYS A 154 31.80 -30.92 12.70
C LYS A 154 31.68 -30.53 11.22
N TYR A 155 32.70 -30.84 10.42
CA TYR A 155 32.74 -30.51 8.99
C TYR A 155 31.88 -31.43 8.12
N PHE A 156 31.43 -32.58 8.64
CA PHE A 156 30.64 -33.54 7.86
C PHE A 156 29.15 -33.18 7.78
N ILE A 157 28.66 -32.29 8.66
CA ILE A 157 27.23 -31.93 8.77
C ILE A 157 26.86 -30.74 7.85
N GLU A 158 27.83 -29.93 7.42
CA GLU A 158 27.58 -28.75 6.57
C GLU A 158 27.47 -29.08 5.06
N ALA A 159 27.63 -30.33 4.64
CA ALA A 159 27.75 -30.70 3.23
C ALA A 159 26.46 -31.15 2.52
N ASP A 160 25.33 -31.28 3.23
CA ASP A 160 24.08 -31.83 2.67
C ASP A 160 22.88 -30.88 2.77
N ASP A 161 23.05 -29.63 2.30
CA ASP A 161 21.94 -28.75 1.88
C ASP A 161 21.97 -28.67 0.35
N GLY A 162 21.62 -29.80 -0.27
CA GLY A 162 21.65 -30.01 -1.71
C GLY A 162 20.58 -29.21 -2.45
N ASN A 163 20.99 -28.12 -3.09
CA ASN A 163 20.40 -27.64 -4.33
C ASN A 163 21.11 -28.32 -5.50
N ASP A 164 20.74 -29.57 -5.79
CA ASP A 164 21.12 -30.28 -7.00
C ASP A 164 19.97 -30.16 -8.01
N ASP A 165 19.93 -29.01 -8.71
CA ASP A 165 19.06 -28.77 -9.85
C ASP A 165 19.90 -28.85 -11.14
N GLN A 166 19.96 -30.08 -11.66
CA GLN A 166 19.78 -30.42 -13.07
C GLN A 166 20.74 -29.73 -14.09
N MET A 167 21.95 -30.28 -14.25
CA MET A 167 22.60 -30.28 -15.56
C MET A 167 22.19 -31.54 -16.33
N ASP A 168 21.41 -31.35 -17.39
CA ASP A 168 21.11 -32.37 -18.41
C ASP A 168 22.42 -32.86 -19.05
N GLU A 169 22.87 -34.05 -18.64
CA GLU A 169 23.91 -34.81 -19.33
C GLU A 169 23.22 -35.83 -20.25
N GLU A 170 22.86 -35.40 -21.46
CA GLU A 170 22.35 -36.28 -22.49
C GLU A 170 23.42 -37.30 -22.92
N ASN A 171 23.20 -38.55 -22.53
CA ASN A 171 23.62 -39.80 -23.18
C ASN A 171 25.11 -39.93 -23.56
N LEU A 172 25.90 -40.40 -22.59
CA LEU A 172 27.10 -41.19 -22.86
C LEU A 172 26.78 -42.68 -22.64
N SER A 173 26.28 -43.34 -23.67
CA SER A 173 26.31 -44.81 -23.72
C SER A 173 27.67 -45.23 -24.28
N GLU A 174 28.58 -45.67 -23.43
CA GLU A 174 29.73 -46.48 -23.85
C GLU A 174 30.19 -47.34 -22.67
N ASP A 175 29.75 -48.59 -22.67
CA ASP A 175 30.57 -49.68 -22.16
C ASP A 175 31.25 -50.30 -23.40
N ASP A 176 32.52 -49.93 -23.62
CA ASP A 176 33.63 -50.86 -23.92
C ASP A 176 34.86 -50.17 -24.56
N LYS A 177 35.99 -50.38 -23.88
CA LYS A 177 37.39 -50.31 -24.35
C LYS A 177 38.01 -48.96 -24.77
N ALA A 178 38.99 -48.60 -23.95
CA ALA A 178 40.11 -47.72 -24.26
C ALA A 178 40.64 -47.86 -25.70
N THR A 179 40.39 -46.84 -26.53
CA THR A 179 41.27 -46.44 -27.63
C THR A 179 41.33 -44.92 -27.73
N GLU A 180 42.54 -44.43 -27.97
CA GLU A 180 42.97 -43.03 -27.98
C GLU A 180 42.03 -42.08 -28.74
N LYS A 181 41.69 -40.93 -28.14
CA LYS A 181 41.00 -39.82 -28.81
C LYS A 181 41.89 -39.22 -29.91
N ARG A 182 41.79 -39.74 -31.13
CA ARG A 182 42.28 -39.06 -32.35
C ARG A 182 41.16 -38.17 -32.91
N PRO A 183 41.43 -36.91 -33.31
CA PRO A 183 40.43 -36.09 -33.97
C PRO A 183 40.06 -36.73 -35.31
N LEU A 184 38.83 -37.25 -35.42
CA LEU A 184 38.29 -37.76 -36.67
C LEU A 184 38.19 -36.59 -37.66
N LYS A 185 38.98 -36.64 -38.75
CA LYS A 185 38.92 -35.67 -39.83
C LYS A 185 37.50 -35.68 -40.41
N THR A 186 36.71 -34.65 -40.13
CA THR A 186 35.36 -34.50 -40.71
C THR A 186 35.50 -34.42 -42.23
N LYS A 187 34.81 -35.30 -42.97
CA LYS A 187 34.80 -35.28 -44.43
C LYS A 187 34.36 -33.90 -44.92
N ARG A 188 35.06 -33.34 -45.91
CA ARG A 188 34.78 -32.01 -46.47
C ARG A 188 33.40 -32.05 -47.14
N VAL A 189 32.43 -31.35 -46.56
CA VAL A 189 31.06 -31.29 -47.08
C VAL A 189 31.07 -30.66 -48.47
N THR A 190 30.44 -31.33 -49.42
CA THR A 190 30.38 -30.87 -50.80
C THR A 190 29.37 -29.72 -50.95
N ARG A 191 29.53 -28.88 -51.99
CA ARG A 191 28.62 -27.75 -52.27
C ARG A 191 27.16 -28.20 -52.48
N VAL A 192 26.96 -29.42 -52.97
CA VAL A 192 25.64 -30.04 -53.15
C VAL A 192 24.99 -30.40 -51.82
N GLU A 193 25.74 -30.95 -50.87
CA GLU A 193 25.26 -31.27 -49.52
C GLU A 193 24.90 -30.00 -48.73
N LEU A 194 25.66 -28.91 -48.90
CA LEU A 194 25.32 -27.60 -48.32
C LEU A 194 23.98 -27.06 -48.85
N ASN A 195 23.75 -27.13 -50.16
CA ASN A 195 22.49 -26.70 -50.76
C ASN A 195 21.31 -27.60 -50.36
N LYS A 196 21.53 -28.92 -50.23
CA LYS A 196 20.51 -29.86 -49.75
C LYS A 196 20.15 -29.59 -48.29
N ARG A 197 21.13 -29.26 -47.44
CA ARG A 197 20.93 -28.86 -46.05
C ARG A 197 20.20 -27.51 -45.94
N ALA A 198 20.54 -26.56 -46.81
CA ALA A 198 19.86 -25.25 -46.87
C ALA A 198 18.38 -25.40 -47.22
N ARG A 199 18.03 -26.20 -48.25
CA ARG A 199 16.64 -26.47 -48.64
C ARG A 199 15.84 -27.15 -47.53
N ARG A 200 16.42 -28.15 -46.85
CA ARG A 200 15.76 -28.83 -45.72
C ARG A 200 15.56 -27.90 -44.54
N LYS A 201 16.53 -27.03 -44.25
CA LYS A 201 16.42 -26.00 -43.20
C LYS A 201 15.34 -24.96 -43.52
N GLU A 202 15.18 -24.58 -44.79
CA GLU A 202 14.13 -23.65 -45.23
C GLU A 202 12.74 -24.28 -45.14
N GLN A 203 12.59 -25.55 -45.52
CA GLN A 203 11.34 -26.32 -45.34
C GLN A 203 10.98 -26.43 -43.86
N GLN A 204 11.93 -26.79 -43.01
CA GLN A 204 11.72 -26.84 -41.55
C GLN A 204 11.32 -25.49 -40.96
N LYS A 205 11.89 -24.38 -41.47
CA LYS A 205 11.48 -23.03 -41.04
C LYS A 205 10.05 -22.71 -41.46
N LYS A 206 9.67 -23.00 -42.70
CA LYS A 206 8.31 -22.79 -43.22
C LYS A 206 7.29 -23.63 -42.46
N GLU A 207 7.62 -24.89 -42.16
CA GLU A 207 6.79 -25.76 -41.34
C GLU A 207 6.68 -25.25 -39.90
N ALA A 208 7.76 -24.76 -39.31
CA ALA A 208 7.73 -24.16 -37.98
C ALA A 208 6.91 -22.86 -37.95
N GLU A 209 7.02 -22.01 -38.98
CA GLU A 209 6.21 -20.79 -39.13
C GLU A 209 4.72 -21.12 -39.30
N ALA A 210 4.39 -22.13 -40.11
CA ALA A 210 3.01 -22.59 -40.28
C ALA A 210 2.44 -23.21 -38.99
N LYS A 211 3.26 -23.94 -38.22
CA LYS A 211 2.86 -24.44 -36.90
C LYS A 211 2.59 -23.29 -35.93
N LYS A 212 3.45 -22.27 -35.92
CA LYS A 212 3.26 -21.06 -35.10
C LYS A 212 2.00 -20.27 -35.46
N THR A 213 1.68 -20.13 -36.75
CA THR A 213 0.43 -19.45 -37.15
C THR A 213 -0.80 -20.25 -36.76
N GLN A 214 -0.73 -21.58 -36.82
CA GLN A 214 -1.80 -22.46 -36.34
C GLN A 214 -1.95 -22.42 -34.81
N GLU A 215 -0.86 -22.37 -34.06
CA GLU A 215 -0.87 -22.16 -32.61
C GLU A 215 -1.52 -20.81 -32.28
N PHE A 216 -1.09 -19.74 -32.96
CA PHE A 216 -1.67 -18.41 -32.76
C PHE A 216 -3.17 -18.34 -33.08
N SER A 217 -3.65 -19.03 -34.12
CA SER A 217 -5.10 -19.10 -34.38
C SER A 217 -5.86 -19.85 -33.28
N LYS A 218 -5.28 -20.92 -32.72
CA LYS A 218 -5.90 -21.66 -31.60
C LYS A 218 -5.98 -20.78 -30.36
N ASP A 219 -4.94 -20.00 -30.09
CA ASP A 219 -4.93 -19.05 -28.97
C ASP A 219 -5.98 -17.96 -29.16
N ILE A 220 -6.18 -17.47 -30.40
CA ILE A 220 -7.25 -16.52 -30.74
C ILE A 220 -8.63 -17.12 -30.44
N ASP A 221 -8.87 -18.36 -30.85
CA ASP A 221 -10.16 -19.03 -30.63
C ASP A 221 -10.44 -19.26 -29.14
N ASN A 222 -9.38 -19.48 -28.33
CA ASN A 222 -9.46 -19.67 -26.89
C ASN A 222 -9.42 -18.37 -26.06
N LEU A 223 -9.29 -17.18 -26.70
CA LEU A 223 -9.29 -15.89 -26.00
C LEU A 223 -10.43 -15.69 -24.99
N PRO A 224 -11.71 -16.03 -25.26
CA PRO A 224 -12.76 -15.83 -24.27
C PRO A 224 -12.55 -16.66 -23.00
N ASP A 225 -12.02 -17.87 -23.12
CA ASP A 225 -11.73 -18.73 -21.97
C ASP A 225 -10.55 -18.19 -21.17
N ILE A 226 -9.50 -17.71 -21.85
CA ILE A 226 -8.34 -17.04 -21.24
C ILE A 226 -8.79 -15.78 -20.48
N LEU A 227 -9.69 -14.98 -21.06
CA LEU A 227 -10.23 -13.79 -20.39
C LEU A 227 -11.04 -14.14 -19.14
N GLN A 228 -11.83 -15.21 -19.19
CA GLN A 228 -12.55 -15.71 -18.02
C GLN A 228 -11.60 -16.26 -16.94
N GLU A 229 -10.52 -16.92 -17.33
CA GLU A 229 -9.48 -17.41 -16.42
C GLU A 229 -8.75 -16.24 -15.74
N ILE A 230 -8.32 -15.24 -16.51
CA ILE A 230 -7.68 -14.02 -15.97
C ILE A 230 -8.64 -13.31 -14.99
N ALA A 231 -9.92 -13.17 -15.34
CA ALA A 231 -10.90 -12.54 -14.47
C ALA A 231 -11.08 -13.30 -13.14
N LYS A 232 -11.14 -14.64 -13.17
CA LYS A 232 -11.19 -15.47 -11.97
C LYS A 232 -9.92 -15.34 -11.14
N GLU A 233 -8.75 -15.37 -11.77
CA GLU A 233 -7.45 -15.23 -11.10
C GLU A 233 -7.32 -13.85 -10.44
N ASP A 234 -7.78 -12.78 -11.10
CA ASP A 234 -7.79 -11.43 -10.55
C ASP A 234 -8.77 -11.29 -9.38
N GLU A 235 -9.95 -11.89 -9.45
CA GLU A 235 -10.87 -11.97 -8.31
C GLU A 235 -10.24 -12.69 -7.10
N GLU A 236 -9.55 -13.81 -7.34
CA GLU A 236 -8.86 -14.56 -6.28
C GLU A 236 -7.69 -13.76 -5.68
N LYS A 237 -6.90 -13.09 -6.53
CA LYS A 237 -5.86 -12.15 -6.09
C LYS A 237 -6.47 -11.03 -5.24
N GLN A 238 -7.57 -10.43 -5.67
CA GLN A 238 -8.28 -9.40 -4.91
C GLN A 238 -8.79 -9.94 -3.58
N LYS A 239 -9.45 -11.11 -3.55
CA LYS A 239 -9.91 -11.77 -2.30
C LYS A 239 -8.73 -12.04 -1.37
N ARG A 240 -7.59 -12.50 -1.89
CA ARG A 240 -6.35 -12.71 -1.11
C ARG A 240 -5.81 -11.40 -0.54
N HIS A 241 -5.79 -10.33 -1.33
CA HIS A 241 -5.38 -8.99 -0.88
C HIS A 241 -6.32 -8.44 0.20
N LEU A 242 -7.63 -8.58 0.02
CA LEU A 242 -8.63 -8.17 0.99
C LEU A 242 -8.48 -8.95 2.31
N ARG A 243 -8.31 -10.27 2.25
CA ARG A 243 -8.04 -11.10 3.45
C ARG A 243 -6.80 -10.62 4.20
N LYS A 244 -5.70 -10.35 3.49
CA LYS A 244 -4.46 -9.81 4.10
C LYS A 244 -4.68 -8.42 4.71
N ALA A 245 -5.45 -7.56 4.04
CA ALA A 245 -5.77 -6.23 4.53
C ALA A 245 -6.63 -6.28 5.80
N ILE A 246 -7.67 -7.10 5.81
CA ILE A 246 -8.56 -7.33 6.97
C ILE A 246 -7.75 -7.88 8.15
N ALA A 247 -6.97 -8.95 7.94
CA ALA A 247 -6.13 -9.53 8.99
C ALA A 247 -5.13 -8.51 9.55
N LYS A 248 -4.55 -7.64 8.70
CA LYS A 248 -3.66 -6.56 9.15
C LYS A 248 -4.42 -5.51 9.96
N GLN A 249 -5.63 -5.12 9.55
CA GLN A 249 -6.46 -4.16 10.28
C GLN A 249 -6.90 -4.72 11.64
N GLU A 250 -7.33 -5.98 11.71
CA GLU A 250 -7.69 -6.67 12.95
C GLU A 250 -6.49 -6.76 13.89
N ARG A 251 -5.32 -7.12 13.36
CA ARG A 251 -4.08 -7.15 14.14
C ARG A 251 -3.74 -5.78 14.73
N LEU A 252 -3.85 -4.71 13.94
CA LEU A 252 -3.58 -3.34 14.40
C LEU A 252 -4.59 -2.84 15.44
N LYS A 253 -5.81 -3.38 15.46
CA LYS A 253 -6.81 -3.10 16.50
C LYS A 253 -6.50 -3.84 17.80
N ALA A 254 -5.89 -5.03 17.73
CA ALA A 254 -5.62 -5.86 18.91
C ALA A 254 -4.24 -5.61 19.54
N CYS A 255 -3.20 -5.45 18.71
CA CYS A 255 -1.82 -5.35 19.18
C CYS A 255 -0.98 -4.32 18.40
N PRO A 256 0.00 -3.70 19.07
CA PRO A 256 0.88 -2.74 18.44
C PRO A 256 1.79 -3.41 17.41
N PRO A 257 2.24 -2.69 16.38
CA PRO A 257 3.38 -3.09 15.58
C PRO A 257 4.61 -3.37 16.45
N ARG A 258 5.51 -4.23 15.98
CA ARG A 258 6.76 -4.51 16.71
C ARG A 258 7.69 -3.30 16.64
N LEU A 259 7.78 -2.56 17.75
CA LEU A 259 8.63 -1.36 17.86
C LEU A 259 10.07 -1.67 18.31
N GLY A 260 10.34 -2.85 18.87
CA GLY A 260 11.66 -3.19 19.38
C GLY A 260 11.94 -4.70 19.50
N LYS A 261 12.98 -5.04 20.29
CA LYS A 261 13.40 -6.43 20.52
C LYS A 261 12.28 -7.28 21.12
N TYR A 262 11.58 -6.76 22.12
CA TYR A 262 10.53 -7.49 22.82
C TYR A 262 9.18 -7.39 22.09
N LYS A 263 8.37 -8.43 22.21
CA LYS A 263 6.98 -8.46 21.73
C LYS A 263 6.07 -7.91 22.83
N PHE A 264 5.03 -7.18 22.46
CA PHE A 264 4.00 -6.76 23.42
C PHE A 264 3.32 -8.01 24.00
N GLN A 265 3.20 -8.04 25.33
CA GLN A 265 2.46 -9.05 26.07
C GLN A 265 1.32 -8.34 26.80
N PRO A 266 0.05 -8.78 26.60
CA PRO A 266 -1.08 -8.20 27.30
C PRO A 266 -0.95 -8.43 28.81
N ALA A 267 -1.53 -7.53 29.60
CA ALA A 267 -1.68 -7.75 31.03
C ALA A 267 -2.70 -8.86 31.28
N PRO A 268 -2.51 -9.73 32.29
CA PRO A 268 -3.51 -10.72 32.65
C PRO A 268 -4.81 -10.02 33.09
N PRO A 269 -5.98 -10.56 32.73
CA PRO A 269 -7.26 -9.99 33.12
C PRO A 269 -7.42 -10.00 34.65
N GLN A 270 -7.92 -8.88 35.19
CA GLN A 270 -8.11 -8.70 36.63
C GLN A 270 -9.52 -9.15 37.03
N VAL A 271 -9.70 -10.45 37.22
CA VAL A 271 -11.00 -11.02 37.64
C VAL A 271 -10.87 -11.52 39.07
N LEU A 272 -11.84 -11.15 39.92
CA LEU A 272 -11.93 -11.68 41.28
C LEU A 272 -12.33 -13.15 41.24
N LEU A 273 -11.71 -13.98 42.07
CA LEU A 273 -12.14 -15.37 42.23
C LEU A 273 -13.49 -15.45 42.95
N SER A 274 -14.22 -16.57 42.80
CA SER A 274 -15.50 -16.79 43.47
C SER A 274 -15.40 -16.65 45.00
N GLU A 275 -14.28 -17.09 45.59
CA GLU A 275 -13.99 -16.95 47.03
C GLU A 275 -13.77 -15.50 47.47
N GLU A 276 -13.32 -14.65 46.54
CA GLU A 276 -12.99 -13.24 46.80
C GLU A 276 -14.20 -12.32 46.57
N LEU A 277 -15.25 -12.84 45.93
CA LEU A 277 -16.47 -12.11 45.62
C LEU A 277 -17.39 -12.03 46.85
N THR A 278 -17.20 -11.02 47.69
CA THR A 278 -17.89 -10.91 48.99
C THR A 278 -19.09 -9.94 49.02
N GLY A 279 -19.37 -9.21 47.94
CA GLY A 279 -20.49 -8.25 47.86
C GLY A 279 -20.38 -6.98 48.74
N SER A 280 -19.44 -6.91 49.70
CA SER A 280 -19.01 -5.69 50.42
C SER A 280 -17.69 -5.04 49.98
N LEU A 281 -17.73 -3.79 49.50
CA LEU A 281 -16.55 -2.98 49.12
C LEU A 281 -15.47 -2.87 50.21
N ARG A 282 -15.85 -2.97 51.50
CA ARG A 282 -14.92 -2.92 52.64
C ARG A 282 -14.01 -4.14 52.72
N LYS A 283 -14.42 -5.26 52.11
CA LYS A 283 -13.70 -6.53 52.07
C LYS A 283 -12.97 -6.75 50.75
N LEU A 284 -13.10 -5.82 49.80
CA LEU A 284 -12.42 -5.89 48.51
C LEU A 284 -10.91 -5.90 48.71
N LYS A 285 -10.24 -6.93 48.20
CA LYS A 285 -8.78 -6.93 48.09
C LYS A 285 -8.38 -5.93 47.01
N GLY A 286 -7.45 -5.02 47.33
CA GLY A 286 -6.97 -4.03 46.36
C GLY A 286 -6.37 -4.71 45.13
N CYS A 287 -6.96 -4.45 43.94
CA CYS A 287 -6.43 -4.91 42.66
C CYS A 287 -5.30 -3.98 42.14
N ALA A 288 -4.72 -4.34 40.99
CA ALA A 288 -3.41 -3.88 40.54
C ALA A 288 -3.24 -2.36 40.44
N THR A 289 -1.99 -1.91 40.47
CA THR A 289 -1.65 -0.49 40.38
C THR A 289 -2.06 0.11 39.03
N LEU A 290 -2.90 1.14 39.06
CA LEU A 290 -3.35 1.90 37.86
C LEU A 290 -2.18 2.34 36.96
N ALA A 291 -1.03 2.67 37.56
CA ALA A 291 0.18 3.02 36.82
C ALA A 291 0.66 1.90 35.87
N ARG A 292 0.56 0.63 36.29
CA ARG A 292 0.93 -0.52 35.43
C ARG A 292 -0.06 -0.70 34.29
N ASP A 293 -1.35 -0.53 34.55
CA ASP A 293 -2.39 -0.58 33.51
C ASP A 293 -2.18 0.53 32.47
N ARG A 294 -1.98 1.79 32.92
CA ARG A 294 -1.69 2.91 32.01
C ARG A 294 -0.41 2.69 31.21
N PHE A 295 0.64 2.16 31.83
CA PHE A 295 1.89 1.83 31.14
C PHE A 295 1.66 0.76 30.06
N LYS A 296 0.89 -0.28 30.36
CA LYS A 296 0.52 -1.31 29.38
C LYS A 296 -0.38 -0.79 28.26
N SER A 297 -1.28 0.15 28.55
CA SER A 297 -2.04 0.88 27.53
C SER A 297 -1.13 1.69 26.59
N LEU A 298 -0.06 2.32 27.11
CA LEU A 298 0.91 3.05 26.29
C LEU A 298 1.72 2.11 25.39
N GLU A 299 2.12 0.94 25.90
CA GLU A 299 2.75 -0.11 25.10
C GLU A 299 1.79 -0.63 24.02
N LYS A 300 0.54 -0.93 24.38
CA LYS A 300 -0.49 -1.46 23.47
C LYS A 300 -0.82 -0.50 22.33
N ARG A 301 -0.80 0.81 22.61
CA ARG A 301 -0.95 1.88 21.60
C ARG A 301 0.28 2.09 20.72
N GLY A 302 1.41 1.48 21.06
CA GLY A 302 2.67 1.66 20.35
C GLY A 302 3.31 3.04 20.58
N LEU A 303 2.99 3.70 21.71
CA LEU A 303 3.64 4.96 22.10
C LEU A 303 4.96 4.70 22.84
N ILE A 304 5.02 3.60 23.58
CA ILE A 304 6.21 3.15 24.30
C ILE A 304 6.58 1.75 23.80
N PRO A 305 7.85 1.48 23.51
CA PRO A 305 8.28 0.13 23.15
C PRO A 305 8.24 -0.80 24.38
N PRO A 306 7.81 -2.07 24.22
CA PRO A 306 7.85 -3.03 25.32
C PRO A 306 9.29 -3.25 25.77
N SER A 307 9.50 -3.18 27.08
CA SER A 307 10.82 -3.35 27.70
C SER A 307 10.84 -4.59 28.59
N ALA A 308 11.98 -5.27 28.67
CA ALA A 308 12.19 -6.27 29.69
C ALA A 308 12.39 -5.58 31.05
N LYS A 309 11.94 -6.22 32.13
CA LYS A 309 12.32 -5.80 33.47
C LYS A 309 13.84 -5.97 33.58
N SER A 310 14.58 -4.86 33.56
CA SER A 310 15.98 -4.88 33.96
C SER A 310 15.98 -5.17 35.45
N GLY A 311 16.17 -6.43 35.83
CA GLY A 311 16.51 -6.76 37.20
C GLY A 311 17.79 -6.01 37.50
N ARG A 312 17.74 -4.99 38.38
CA ARG A 312 18.95 -4.59 39.07
C ARG A 312 19.38 -5.84 39.84
N LYS A 313 20.54 -6.38 39.49
CA LYS A 313 21.25 -7.32 40.35
C LYS A 313 21.57 -6.64 41.67
#